data_AF-A0A2N5KDN0-F1
#
_entry.id   AF-A0A2N5KDN0-F1
#
_cell.length_a   1.000
_cell.length_b   1.000
_cell.length_c   1.000
_cell.angle_alpha   90.00
_cell.angle_beta   90.00
_cell.angle_gamma   90.00
#
_symmetry.space_group_name_H-M   'P 1'
#
loop_
_entity.id
_entity.type
_entity.pdbx_description
1 polymer ?
#
loop_
_entity_poly.entity_id
_entity_poly.type
_entity_poly.pdbx_seq_one_letter_code
_entity_poly.pdbx_strand_id
1 'polypeptide(L)'
;DIGDVDVATPSDGQSLVFQAGVWIPATITSSGGVTDHGALTGLGADHHLHYHNDARGDARYYLKADVDTKINGRIDAAEKAAPNGVASLDANGKVPSSQLPPTTSISDATTTSKGILQLAGDLSGTADAPTVPGLAGKVNATEKGAANGVATLGADGKVPAEQLPASSGGGTFTASVKTAAYTCVNYDFLLCNASTSGFTITLPPVGNGVWVRVKKTDSTTNAVIVVGQNNTTINGDASYVLNIQNASQDFMGDGTNWHLI
;
A
#
# COMPACT_ATOMS: atom_id res chain seq x y z
N ASP A 1 117.29 -22.37 -16.50
CA ASP A 1 118.75 -22.30 -16.55
C ASP A 1 119.11 -20.83 -16.48
N ILE A 2 119.61 -20.37 -15.33
CA ILE A 2 119.84 -18.94 -15.05
C ILE A 2 121.29 -18.54 -15.38
N GLY A 3 122.05 -19.44 -16.00
CA GLY A 3 123.46 -19.25 -16.36
C GLY A 3 123.73 -18.23 -17.47
N ASP A 4 122.70 -17.72 -18.15
CA ASP A 4 122.77 -16.62 -19.12
C ASP A 4 122.85 -15.24 -18.44
N VAL A 5 122.39 -15.14 -17.19
CA VAL A 5 122.30 -13.87 -16.45
C VAL A 5 123.63 -13.55 -15.76
N ASP A 6 124.73 -13.47 -16.53
CA ASP A 6 126.07 -13.06 -16.05
C ASP A 6 126.19 -11.52 -15.99
N VAL A 7 125.33 -10.90 -15.19
CA VAL A 7 125.17 -9.43 -15.17
C VAL A 7 125.10 -8.90 -13.75
N ALA A 8 125.78 -7.76 -13.53
CA ALA A 8 125.83 -7.05 -12.26
C ALA A 8 124.43 -6.90 -11.65
N THR A 9 124.30 -7.24 -10.37
CA THR A 9 123.02 -7.16 -9.63
C THR A 9 122.44 -5.74 -9.72
N PRO A 10 121.18 -5.55 -10.19
CA PRO A 10 120.55 -4.24 -10.22
C PRO A 10 120.46 -3.65 -8.81
N SER A 11 120.71 -2.34 -8.69
CA SER A 11 120.48 -1.61 -7.44
C SER A 11 118.99 -1.35 -7.22
N ASP A 12 118.61 -0.99 -6.00
CA ASP A 12 117.23 -0.63 -5.67
C ASP A 12 116.70 0.48 -6.60
N GLY A 13 115.48 0.33 -7.09
CA GLY A 13 114.88 1.19 -8.13
C GLY A 13 115.28 0.86 -9.59
N GLN A 14 116.10 -0.17 -9.81
CA GLN A 14 116.40 -0.69 -11.16
C GLN A 14 115.73 -2.06 -11.39
N SER A 15 115.37 -2.33 -12.64
CA SER A 15 114.99 -3.67 -13.11
C SER A 15 115.95 -4.10 -14.22
N LEU A 16 116.12 -5.40 -14.39
CA LEU A 16 116.84 -5.93 -15.55
C LEU A 16 115.96 -5.73 -16.78
N VAL A 17 116.44 -4.95 -17.74
CA VAL A 17 115.78 -4.77 -19.04
C VAL A 17 116.65 -5.43 -20.10
N PHE A 18 116.03 -6.25 -20.94
CA PHE A 18 116.73 -6.91 -22.03
C PHE A 18 116.96 -5.92 -23.17
N GLN A 19 118.22 -5.57 -23.44
CA GLN A 19 118.59 -4.63 -24.51
C GLN A 19 119.84 -5.12 -25.22
N ALA A 20 119.86 -4.97 -26.55
CA ALA A 20 121.00 -5.37 -27.39
C ALA A 20 121.51 -6.81 -27.13
N GLY A 21 120.61 -7.73 -26.76
CA GLY A 21 120.93 -9.13 -26.52
C GLY A 21 121.52 -9.44 -25.14
N VAL A 22 121.60 -8.47 -24.23
CA VAL A 22 122.11 -8.65 -22.85
C VAL A 22 121.13 -8.06 -21.84
N TRP A 23 121.01 -8.70 -20.67
CA TRP A 23 120.23 -8.17 -19.54
C TRP A 23 121.03 -7.09 -18.81
N ILE A 24 120.61 -5.83 -18.86
CA ILE A 24 121.31 -4.74 -18.16
C ILE A 24 120.41 -4.09 -17.10
N PRO A 25 120.93 -3.70 -15.92
CA PRO A 25 120.17 -2.90 -14.96
C PRO A 25 119.78 -1.55 -15.57
N ALA A 26 118.48 -1.23 -15.56
CA ALA A 26 117.95 0.06 -15.97
C ALA A 26 116.99 0.62 -14.91
N THR A 27 117.09 1.92 -14.63
CA THR A 27 116.16 2.61 -13.73
C THR A 27 114.77 2.66 -14.36
N ILE A 28 113.77 2.09 -13.68
CA ILE A 28 112.38 2.11 -14.16
C ILE A 28 111.67 3.31 -13.53
N THR A 29 111.52 4.39 -14.28
CA THR A 29 110.58 5.45 -13.92
C THR A 29 109.19 5.00 -14.34
N SER A 30 108.40 4.45 -13.41
CA SER A 30 107.00 4.06 -13.66
C SER A 30 106.13 5.30 -13.88
N SER A 31 105.88 5.67 -15.13
CA SER A 31 105.02 6.82 -15.46
C SER A 31 103.63 6.45 -16.02
N GLY A 32 103.17 5.20 -15.88
CA GLY A 32 102.00 4.73 -16.65
C GLY A 32 100.86 4.06 -15.89
N GLY A 33 100.94 3.84 -14.58
CA GLY A 33 99.84 3.22 -13.82
C GLY A 33 98.81 4.27 -13.41
N VAL A 34 97.60 4.27 -13.99
CA VAL A 34 96.52 5.09 -13.45
C VAL A 34 96.17 4.56 -12.06
N THR A 35 96.27 5.44 -11.06
CA THR A 35 96.07 5.10 -9.64
C THR A 35 94.58 4.81 -9.32
N ASP A 36 93.68 5.19 -10.23
CA ASP A 36 92.25 4.96 -10.12
C ASP A 36 91.69 4.36 -11.42
N HIS A 37 90.86 3.33 -11.27
CA HIS A 37 90.16 2.67 -12.36
C HIS A 37 89.14 3.58 -13.04
N GLY A 38 88.63 4.61 -12.34
CA GLY A 38 87.72 5.62 -12.91
C GLY A 38 88.35 6.46 -14.03
N ALA A 39 89.68 6.47 -14.16
CA ALA A 39 90.40 7.20 -15.19
C ALA A 39 90.57 6.42 -16.52
N LEU A 40 90.06 5.19 -16.62
CA LEU A 40 90.10 4.40 -17.86
C LEU A 40 89.09 4.94 -18.89
N THR A 41 89.58 5.66 -19.89
CA THR A 41 88.77 6.14 -21.02
C THR A 41 88.58 5.05 -22.09
N GLY A 42 87.47 5.09 -22.84
CA GLY A 42 87.24 4.20 -24.00
C GLY A 42 86.28 3.02 -23.76
N LEU A 43 85.74 2.85 -22.55
CA LEU A 43 84.80 1.77 -22.19
C LEU A 43 83.39 1.92 -22.82
N GLY A 44 83.06 3.07 -23.40
CA GLY A 44 81.76 3.32 -24.06
C GLY A 44 81.61 2.69 -25.45
N ALA A 45 82.70 2.26 -26.09
CA ALA A 45 82.71 1.57 -27.38
C ALA A 45 82.65 0.04 -27.24
N ASP A 46 82.19 -0.45 -26.08
CA ASP A 46 82.17 -1.86 -25.72
C ASP A 46 81.18 -2.65 -26.58
N HIS A 47 81.71 -3.32 -27.61
CA HIS A 47 80.99 -4.26 -28.46
C HIS A 47 80.87 -5.66 -27.84
N HIS A 48 81.41 -5.92 -26.64
CA HIS A 48 81.32 -7.23 -26.01
C HIS A 48 80.00 -7.40 -25.25
N LEU A 49 79.27 -8.47 -25.58
CA LEU A 49 77.93 -8.81 -25.05
C LEU A 49 77.89 -9.13 -23.54
N HIS A 50 79.03 -9.07 -22.84
CA HIS A 50 79.20 -9.66 -21.52
C HIS A 50 79.26 -8.66 -20.36
N TYR A 51 79.55 -7.38 -20.58
CA TYR A 51 79.61 -6.41 -19.48
C TYR A 51 78.23 -5.84 -19.16
N HIS A 52 77.87 -5.77 -17.88
CA HIS A 52 76.69 -5.06 -17.43
C HIS A 52 76.96 -3.55 -17.49
N ASN A 53 76.06 -2.77 -18.06
CA ASN A 53 76.00 -1.32 -17.83
C ASN A 53 74.57 -1.00 -17.39
N ASP A 54 74.38 0.08 -16.63
CA ASP A 54 73.09 0.39 -16.02
C ASP A 54 71.99 0.54 -17.08
N ALA A 55 72.29 1.15 -18.22
CA ALA A 55 71.36 1.27 -19.34
C ALA A 55 70.90 -0.10 -19.90
N ARG A 56 71.80 -1.09 -20.03
CA ARG A 56 71.48 -2.48 -20.45
C ARG A 56 70.82 -3.26 -19.31
N GLY A 57 71.08 -2.90 -18.05
CA GLY A 57 70.44 -3.42 -16.86
C GLY A 57 68.97 -3.02 -16.82
N ASP A 58 68.71 -1.72 -16.87
CA ASP A 58 67.37 -1.11 -16.84
C ASP A 58 66.52 -1.51 -18.07
N ALA A 59 67.15 -1.78 -19.21
CA ALA A 59 66.46 -2.31 -20.39
C ALA A 59 66.04 -3.78 -20.24
N ARG A 60 66.75 -4.56 -19.40
CA ARG A 60 66.48 -6.00 -19.21
C ARG A 60 65.77 -6.32 -17.89
N TYR A 61 65.85 -5.44 -16.90
CA TYR A 61 65.32 -5.62 -15.55
C TYR A 61 64.53 -4.38 -15.13
N TYR A 62 63.47 -4.58 -14.33
CA TYR A 62 62.72 -3.47 -13.77
C TYR A 62 63.54 -2.75 -12.69
N LEU A 63 63.46 -1.43 -12.68
CA LEU A 63 63.97 -0.64 -11.56
C LEU A 63 63.11 -0.87 -10.32
N LYS A 64 63.71 -0.78 -9.14
CA LYS A 64 62.99 -0.89 -7.86
C LYS A 64 61.80 0.08 -7.80
N ALA A 65 61.96 1.31 -8.28
CA ALA A 65 60.90 2.32 -8.31
C ALA A 65 59.71 1.91 -9.19
N ASP A 66 59.95 1.21 -10.30
CA ASP A 66 58.88 0.73 -11.19
C ASP A 66 58.08 -0.39 -10.52
N VAL A 67 58.78 -1.27 -9.80
CA VAL A 67 58.15 -2.36 -9.04
C VAL A 67 57.35 -1.80 -7.87
N ASP A 68 57.93 -0.88 -7.10
CA ASP A 68 57.26 -0.23 -5.97
C ASP A 68 56.01 0.52 -6.44
N THR A 69 56.09 1.25 -7.55
CA THR A 69 54.94 1.96 -8.13
C THR A 69 53.84 1.00 -8.58
N LYS A 70 54.20 -0.15 -9.18
CA LYS A 70 53.23 -1.18 -9.59
C LYS A 70 52.59 -1.90 -8.41
N ILE A 71 53.27 -2.01 -7.28
CA ILE A 71 52.77 -2.63 -6.05
C ILE A 71 51.92 -1.64 -5.24
N ASN A 72 52.27 -0.36 -5.26
CA ASN A 72 51.57 0.68 -4.53
C ASN A 72 50.09 0.77 -4.98
N GLY A 73 49.17 0.45 -4.06
CA GLY A 73 47.73 0.41 -4.32
C GLY A 73 47.17 -0.94 -4.79
N ARG A 74 48.01 -1.97 -4.94
CA ARG A 74 47.51 -3.34 -5.06
C ARG A 74 47.05 -3.86 -3.71
N ILE A 75 46.02 -4.70 -3.75
CA ILE A 75 45.52 -5.43 -2.60
C ILE A 75 46.11 -6.83 -2.66
N ASP A 76 46.55 -7.34 -1.51
CA ASP A 76 47.10 -8.67 -1.40
C ASP A 76 46.03 -9.72 -1.69
N ALA A 77 46.43 -10.79 -2.39
CA ALA A 77 45.51 -11.86 -2.73
C ALA A 77 44.89 -12.52 -1.49
N ALA A 78 45.61 -12.53 -0.37
CA ALA A 78 45.16 -13.03 0.92
C ALA A 78 44.08 -12.16 1.58
N GLU A 79 43.97 -10.88 1.21
CA GLU A 79 42.97 -9.96 1.76
C GLU A 79 41.67 -9.95 0.93
N LYS A 80 41.73 -10.44 -0.31
CA LYS A 80 40.54 -10.54 -1.17
C LYS A 80 39.63 -11.65 -0.67
N ALA A 81 38.35 -11.33 -0.47
CA ALA A 81 37.35 -12.28 0.01
C ALA A 81 37.64 -12.88 1.40
N ALA A 82 38.60 -12.33 2.14
CA ALA A 82 38.97 -12.80 3.46
C ALA A 82 38.18 -12.06 4.56
N PRO A 83 37.98 -12.69 5.74
CA PRO A 83 37.45 -12.00 6.90
C PRO A 83 38.28 -10.74 7.23
N ASN A 84 37.60 -9.63 7.50
CA ASN A 84 38.22 -8.30 7.74
C ASN A 84 39.03 -7.73 6.55
N GLY A 85 38.95 -8.34 5.36
CA GLY A 85 39.60 -7.86 4.14
C GLY A 85 38.68 -7.01 3.26
N VAL A 86 38.91 -7.07 1.95
CA VAL A 86 38.08 -6.38 0.95
C VAL A 86 37.17 -7.35 0.19
N ALA A 87 35.99 -6.87 -0.18
CA ALA A 87 35.08 -7.62 -1.04
C ALA A 87 35.65 -7.72 -2.47
N SER A 88 35.49 -8.89 -3.09
CA SER A 88 35.73 -9.07 -4.53
C SER A 88 34.47 -8.78 -5.33
N LEU A 89 34.62 -8.45 -6.61
CA LEU A 89 33.50 -8.39 -7.55
C LEU A 89 33.47 -9.66 -8.43
N ASP A 90 32.27 -10.13 -8.76
CA ASP A 90 32.02 -11.17 -9.75
C ASP A 90 32.16 -10.65 -11.19
N ALA A 91 31.91 -11.52 -12.17
CA ALA A 91 31.98 -11.17 -13.60
C ALA A 91 30.99 -10.06 -14.02
N ASN A 92 30.00 -9.76 -13.19
CA ASN A 92 29.01 -8.70 -13.41
C ASN A 92 29.30 -7.43 -12.60
N GLY A 93 30.43 -7.37 -11.90
CA GLY A 93 30.81 -6.21 -11.09
C GLY A 93 30.08 -6.11 -9.75
N LYS A 94 29.51 -7.20 -9.24
CA LYS A 94 28.79 -7.23 -7.94
C LYS A 94 29.56 -8.03 -6.90
N VAL A 95 29.39 -7.70 -5.62
CA VAL A 95 29.94 -8.52 -4.54
C VAL A 95 29.20 -9.88 -4.50
N PRO A 96 29.90 -11.02 -4.58
CA PRO A 96 29.28 -12.34 -4.47
C PRO A 96 28.50 -12.50 -3.16
N SER A 97 27.36 -13.18 -3.19
CA SER A 97 26.51 -13.39 -2.01
C SER A 97 27.20 -14.11 -0.85
N SER A 98 28.26 -14.89 -1.13
CA SER A 98 29.08 -15.55 -0.11
C SER A 98 29.89 -14.59 0.76
N GLN A 99 30.09 -13.35 0.30
CA GLN A 99 30.80 -12.28 1.02
C GLN A 99 29.86 -11.25 1.63
N LEU A 100 28.56 -11.36 1.36
CA LEU A 100 27.54 -10.57 2.01
C LEU A 100 27.04 -11.33 3.25
N PRO A 101 26.60 -10.62 4.30
CA PRO A 101 25.76 -11.23 5.32
C PRO A 101 24.62 -11.99 4.64
N PRO A 102 24.19 -13.15 5.17
CA PRO A 102 23.02 -13.84 4.64
C PRO A 102 21.89 -12.82 4.54
N THR A 103 21.50 -12.47 3.31
CA THR A 103 20.30 -11.68 3.14
C THR A 103 19.20 -12.61 3.62
N THR A 104 18.66 -12.37 4.81
CA THR A 104 17.32 -12.83 5.10
C THR A 104 16.46 -12.07 4.09
N SER A 105 16.33 -12.63 2.88
CA SER A 105 15.24 -12.29 1.99
C SER A 105 14.04 -12.38 2.88
N ILE A 106 13.39 -11.25 3.07
CA ILE A 106 12.18 -11.16 3.87
C ILE A 106 11.17 -12.02 3.11
N SER A 107 11.10 -13.29 3.49
CA SER A 107 10.33 -14.27 2.74
C SER A 107 8.90 -13.77 2.68
N ASP A 108 8.30 -13.83 1.50
CA ASP A 108 6.88 -13.60 1.37
C ASP A 108 6.15 -14.50 2.36
N ALA A 109 5.13 -13.95 3.02
CA ALA A 109 4.26 -14.76 3.84
C ALA A 109 3.59 -15.82 2.96
N THR A 110 3.71 -17.08 3.36
CA THR A 110 2.91 -18.16 2.79
C THR A 110 1.78 -18.51 3.77
N THR A 111 0.92 -19.46 3.41
CA THR A 111 -0.07 -20.00 4.34
C THR A 111 0.54 -20.72 5.56
N THR A 112 1.85 -20.99 5.56
CA THR A 112 2.55 -21.75 6.61
C THR A 112 3.83 -21.10 7.13
N SER A 113 4.37 -20.09 6.45
CA SER A 113 5.58 -19.37 6.83
C SER A 113 5.28 -17.88 6.97
N LYS A 114 5.58 -17.31 8.15
CA LYS A 114 5.37 -15.89 8.46
C LYS A 114 6.39 -15.02 7.73
N GLY A 115 5.93 -14.02 6.99
CA GLY A 115 6.76 -12.90 6.55
C GLY A 115 6.98 -11.89 7.68
N ILE A 116 7.99 -11.02 7.57
CA ILE A 116 8.26 -9.96 8.57
C ILE A 116 7.39 -8.72 8.33
N LEU A 117 6.07 -8.85 8.42
CA LEU A 117 5.17 -7.70 8.24
C LEU A 117 5.17 -6.81 9.49
N GLN A 118 5.35 -5.50 9.32
CA GLN A 118 5.16 -4.54 10.41
C GLN A 118 3.66 -4.41 10.69
N LEU A 119 3.17 -5.08 11.73
CA LEU A 119 1.74 -5.12 12.13
C LEU A 119 1.31 -3.87 12.92
N ALA A 120 1.66 -2.68 12.46
CA ALA A 120 1.28 -1.42 13.10
C ALA A 120 0.48 -0.52 12.13
N GLY A 121 -0.33 0.39 12.68
CA GLY A 121 -1.22 1.24 11.90
C GLY A 121 -2.53 0.53 11.56
N ASP A 122 -2.67 0.07 10.31
CA ASP A 122 -3.90 -0.53 9.80
C ASP A 122 -4.11 -1.98 10.26
N LEU A 123 -3.02 -2.68 10.56
CA LEU A 123 -3.00 -4.04 11.08
C LEU A 123 -2.64 -4.03 12.57
N SER A 124 -3.18 -4.99 13.33
CA SER A 124 -2.79 -5.28 14.71
C SER A 124 -2.81 -6.79 14.97
N GLY A 125 -2.67 -7.23 16.22
CA GLY A 125 -2.61 -8.65 16.57
C GLY A 125 -1.20 -9.23 16.42
N THR A 126 -1.10 -10.51 16.09
CA THR A 126 0.18 -11.20 15.89
C THR A 126 0.28 -11.73 14.47
N ALA A 127 1.47 -12.20 14.08
CA ALA A 127 1.66 -12.81 12.76
C ALA A 127 0.82 -14.09 12.55
N ASP A 128 0.36 -14.77 13.62
CA ASP A 128 -0.54 -15.93 13.51
C ASP A 128 -2.02 -15.54 13.38
N ALA A 129 -2.38 -14.37 13.92
CA ALA A 129 -3.75 -13.89 13.96
C ALA A 129 -3.76 -12.37 13.78
N PRO A 130 -3.48 -11.88 12.56
CA PRO A 130 -3.56 -10.47 12.28
C PRO A 130 -5.03 -10.03 12.36
N THR A 131 -5.25 -8.85 12.91
CA THR A 131 -6.56 -8.20 12.92
C THR A 131 -6.48 -6.86 12.20
N VAL A 132 -7.63 -6.39 11.72
CA VAL A 132 -7.80 -5.05 11.17
C VAL A 132 -8.72 -4.29 12.11
N PRO A 133 -8.22 -3.60 13.15
CA PRO A 133 -9.07 -2.94 14.15
C PRO A 133 -10.12 -2.01 13.54
N GLY A 134 -9.78 -1.35 12.42
CA GLY A 134 -10.71 -0.48 11.69
C GLY A 134 -11.96 -1.18 11.13
N LEU A 135 -11.97 -2.53 11.06
CA LEU A 135 -13.11 -3.31 10.60
C LEU A 135 -14.06 -3.71 11.75
N ALA A 136 -13.60 -3.69 13.01
CA ALA A 136 -14.37 -4.21 14.15
C ALA A 136 -15.74 -3.53 14.35
N GLY A 137 -15.88 -2.27 13.93
CA GLY A 137 -17.14 -1.52 14.01
C GLY A 137 -17.92 -1.42 12.69
N LYS A 138 -17.50 -2.12 11.63
CA LYS A 138 -18.17 -2.06 10.32
C LYS A 138 -19.21 -3.17 10.21
N VAL A 139 -20.35 -2.84 9.60
CA VAL A 139 -21.42 -3.80 9.29
C VAL A 139 -20.99 -4.71 8.14
N ASN A 140 -21.27 -6.01 8.24
CA ASN A 140 -20.97 -6.96 7.18
C ASN A 140 -21.84 -6.69 5.94
N ALA A 141 -21.29 -6.91 4.75
CA ALA A 141 -22.06 -6.74 3.51
C ALA A 141 -23.32 -7.63 3.47
N THR A 142 -23.24 -8.82 4.07
CA THR A 142 -24.34 -9.79 4.18
C THR A 142 -25.45 -9.37 5.15
N GLU A 143 -25.18 -8.44 6.06
CA GLU A 143 -26.15 -7.94 7.05
C GLU A 143 -26.92 -6.72 6.52
N LYS A 144 -26.41 -6.03 5.49
CA LYS A 144 -27.04 -4.83 4.96
C LYS A 144 -28.33 -5.17 4.22
N GLY A 145 -29.45 -4.69 4.73
CA GLY A 145 -30.76 -4.91 4.13
C GLY A 145 -31.28 -6.35 4.21
N ALA A 146 -30.57 -7.23 4.93
CA ALA A 146 -31.02 -8.59 5.19
C ALA A 146 -32.04 -8.62 6.34
N ALA A 147 -32.91 -9.63 6.35
CA ALA A 147 -33.76 -9.90 7.50
C ALA A 147 -32.91 -10.13 8.76
N ASN A 148 -33.30 -9.54 9.89
CA ASN A 148 -32.54 -9.51 11.14
C ASN A 148 -31.17 -8.79 11.05
N GLY A 149 -30.90 -8.08 9.96
CA GLY A 149 -29.67 -7.32 9.75
C GLY A 149 -29.83 -5.83 10.06
N VAL A 150 -29.04 -5.01 9.37
CA VAL A 150 -29.05 -3.54 9.51
C VAL A 150 -29.73 -2.92 8.29
N ALA A 151 -30.73 -2.07 8.51
CA ALA A 151 -31.38 -1.33 7.45
C ALA A 151 -30.41 -0.39 6.72
N THR A 152 -30.57 -0.26 5.41
CA THR A 152 -29.78 0.67 4.59
C THR A 152 -30.55 1.97 4.36
N LEU A 153 -29.84 3.04 4.02
CA LEU A 153 -30.48 4.26 3.51
C LEU A 153 -30.40 4.29 1.98
N GLY A 154 -31.52 4.64 1.35
CA GLY A 154 -31.58 4.99 -0.07
C GLY A 154 -30.97 6.36 -0.35
N ALA A 155 -30.95 6.75 -1.63
CA ALA A 155 -30.40 8.03 -2.08
C ALA A 155 -31.11 9.25 -1.47
N ASP A 156 -32.35 9.08 -1.01
CA ASP A 156 -33.17 10.10 -0.36
C ASP A 156 -32.99 10.14 1.18
N GLY A 157 -32.02 9.37 1.70
CA GLY A 157 -31.69 9.31 3.12
C GLY A 157 -32.68 8.52 3.98
N LYS A 158 -33.60 7.75 3.38
CA LYS A 158 -34.60 6.93 4.11
C LYS A 158 -34.35 5.45 3.95
N VAL A 159 -34.90 4.65 4.85
CA VAL A 159 -34.93 3.19 4.68
C VAL A 159 -35.81 2.85 3.47
N PRO A 160 -35.31 2.09 2.47
CA PRO A 160 -36.12 1.66 1.33
C PRO A 160 -37.37 0.91 1.76
N ALA A 161 -38.48 1.12 1.05
CA ALA A 161 -39.77 0.55 1.42
C ALA A 161 -39.76 -0.99 1.46
N GLU A 162 -38.88 -1.64 0.68
CA GLU A 162 -38.76 -3.11 0.69
C GLU A 162 -38.15 -3.65 2.00
N GLN A 163 -37.49 -2.80 2.79
CA GLN A 163 -36.91 -3.15 4.09
C GLN A 163 -37.82 -2.79 5.26
N LEU A 164 -38.93 -2.11 4.98
CA LEU A 164 -39.96 -1.81 5.96
C LEU A 164 -41.03 -2.91 5.91
N PRO A 165 -41.65 -3.27 7.05
CA PRO A 165 -42.89 -4.03 7.02
C PRO A 165 -43.91 -3.31 6.12
N ALA A 166 -44.75 -4.08 5.43
CA ALA A 166 -45.89 -3.49 4.72
C ALA A 166 -46.66 -2.62 5.71
N SER A 167 -46.72 -1.32 5.44
CA SER A 167 -47.38 -0.37 6.33
C SER A 167 -48.84 -0.79 6.52
N SER A 168 -49.23 -1.19 7.72
CA SER A 168 -50.64 -1.43 8.07
C SER A 168 -51.40 -0.13 8.37
N GLY A 169 -50.79 1.03 8.15
CA GLY A 169 -51.28 2.31 8.67
C GLY A 169 -51.54 3.35 7.62
N GLY A 170 -52.80 3.78 7.54
CA GLY A 170 -53.23 5.01 6.85
C GLY A 170 -54.34 4.76 5.85
N GLY A 171 -55.58 4.53 6.33
CA GLY A 171 -56.74 4.58 5.45
C GLY A 171 -56.75 5.93 4.73
N THR A 172 -56.78 5.92 3.39
CA THR A 172 -56.98 7.13 2.62
C THR A 172 -58.40 7.63 2.83
N PHE A 173 -58.57 8.69 3.62
CA PHE A 173 -59.87 9.36 3.79
C PHE A 173 -60.29 9.96 2.45
N THR A 174 -61.32 9.39 1.82
CA THR A 174 -61.81 9.83 0.52
C THR A 174 -63.16 10.49 0.69
N ALA A 175 -63.28 11.77 0.31
CA ALA A 175 -64.56 12.46 0.30
C ALA A 175 -65.34 12.11 -0.97
N SER A 176 -66.61 11.70 -0.85
CA SER A 176 -67.48 11.40 -1.99
C SER A 176 -68.82 12.14 -1.92
N VAL A 177 -69.30 12.63 -3.06
CA VAL A 177 -70.59 13.34 -3.15
C VAL A 177 -71.72 12.32 -3.35
N LYS A 178 -72.82 12.48 -2.62
CA LYS A 178 -74.02 11.64 -2.75
C LYS A 178 -75.26 12.49 -2.96
N THR A 179 -76.09 12.12 -3.93
CA THR A 179 -77.36 12.79 -4.28
C THR A 179 -78.57 11.86 -4.14
N ALA A 180 -78.36 10.65 -3.62
CA ALA A 180 -79.36 9.61 -3.44
C ALA A 180 -78.95 8.70 -2.28
N ALA A 181 -79.81 7.74 -1.94
CA ALA A 181 -79.55 6.81 -0.86
C ALA A 181 -78.25 6.03 -1.06
N TYR A 182 -77.50 5.83 0.03
CA TYR A 182 -76.18 5.19 -0.03
C TYR A 182 -75.86 4.45 1.27
N THR A 183 -75.26 3.27 1.12
CA THR A 183 -74.73 2.48 2.23
C THR A 183 -73.23 2.74 2.35
N CYS A 184 -72.81 3.25 3.51
CA CYS A 184 -71.45 3.64 3.79
C CYS A 184 -70.53 2.45 4.01
N VAL A 185 -69.23 2.68 3.85
CA VAL A 185 -68.14 1.82 4.31
C VAL A 185 -67.31 2.53 5.39
N ASN A 186 -66.40 1.79 6.04
CA ASN A 186 -65.51 2.40 7.04
C ASN A 186 -64.65 3.51 6.42
N TYR A 187 -64.51 4.62 7.12
CA TYR A 187 -63.79 5.83 6.75
C TYR A 187 -64.40 6.62 5.58
N ASP A 188 -65.68 6.44 5.29
CA ASP A 188 -66.39 7.28 4.31
C ASP A 188 -66.57 8.72 4.81
N PHE A 189 -66.24 9.68 3.95
CA PHE A 189 -66.50 11.10 4.15
C PHE A 189 -67.52 11.53 3.10
N LEU A 190 -68.78 11.67 3.49
CA LEU A 190 -69.88 11.92 2.55
C LEU A 190 -70.26 13.40 2.51
N LEU A 191 -70.33 13.91 1.28
CA LEU A 191 -70.86 15.23 0.94
C LEU A 191 -72.24 15.04 0.31
N CYS A 192 -73.27 15.06 1.15
CA CYS A 192 -74.64 14.77 0.77
C CYS A 192 -75.35 16.02 0.25
N ASN A 193 -75.81 15.96 -1.00
CA ASN A 193 -76.60 17.00 -1.64
C ASN A 193 -78.04 16.51 -1.86
N ALA A 194 -78.96 16.97 -1.02
CA ALA A 194 -80.38 16.66 -1.06
C ALA A 194 -81.21 17.73 -1.80
N SER A 195 -80.62 18.48 -2.72
CA SER A 195 -81.31 19.60 -3.39
C SER A 195 -82.58 19.19 -4.14
N THR A 196 -82.63 17.94 -4.64
CA THR A 196 -83.76 17.42 -5.42
C THR A 196 -84.79 16.71 -4.54
N SER A 197 -84.32 15.92 -3.57
CA SER A 197 -85.16 15.17 -2.62
C SER A 197 -84.33 14.81 -1.39
N GLY A 198 -85.00 14.65 -0.24
CA GLY A 198 -84.39 14.00 0.92
C GLY A 198 -84.05 12.54 0.62
N PHE A 199 -83.04 12.00 1.30
CA PHE A 199 -82.61 10.61 1.13
C PHE A 199 -81.91 10.06 2.38
N THR A 200 -81.79 8.74 2.43
CA THR A 200 -81.22 8.01 3.56
C THR A 200 -79.78 7.60 3.31
N ILE A 201 -78.92 7.88 4.28
CA ILE A 201 -77.58 7.32 4.39
C ILE A 201 -77.63 6.19 5.42
N THR A 202 -77.22 4.99 5.02
CA THR A 202 -77.16 3.84 5.91
C THR A 202 -75.70 3.62 6.33
N LEU A 203 -75.41 3.67 7.62
CA LEU A 203 -74.07 3.37 8.18
C LEU A 203 -73.67 1.91 7.88
N PRO A 204 -72.37 1.55 7.85
CA PRO A 204 -71.94 0.15 7.71
C PRO A 204 -72.40 -0.70 8.92
N PRO A 205 -72.16 -2.03 8.92
CA PRO A 205 -72.23 -2.81 10.15
C PRO A 205 -71.41 -2.16 11.26
N VAL A 206 -71.95 -2.10 12.47
CA VAL A 206 -71.25 -1.49 13.61
C VAL A 206 -70.04 -2.35 13.96
N GLY A 207 -68.86 -1.75 13.87
CA GLY A 207 -67.59 -2.35 14.27
C GLY A 207 -66.83 -1.37 15.15
N ASN A 208 -65.96 -1.88 16.01
CA ASN A 208 -65.16 -1.01 16.87
C ASN A 208 -64.15 -0.21 16.02
N GLY A 209 -64.14 1.11 16.17
CA GLY A 209 -63.29 2.02 15.40
C GLY A 209 -63.75 2.24 13.97
N VAL A 210 -64.98 1.83 13.62
CA VAL A 210 -65.57 2.19 12.33
C VAL A 210 -66.03 3.65 12.40
N TRP A 211 -65.57 4.47 11.46
CA TRP A 211 -65.85 5.90 11.43
C TRP A 211 -66.47 6.33 10.09
N VAL A 212 -67.56 7.09 10.14
CA VAL A 212 -68.15 7.74 8.96
C VAL A 212 -68.42 9.20 9.29
N ARG A 213 -68.15 10.10 8.34
CA ARG A 213 -68.57 11.50 8.40
C ARG A 213 -69.64 11.77 7.36
N VAL A 214 -70.75 12.38 7.76
CA VAL A 214 -71.80 12.83 6.83
C VAL A 214 -71.95 14.34 6.95
N LYS A 215 -71.94 15.04 5.81
CA LYS A 215 -72.18 16.49 5.74
C LYS A 215 -73.28 16.79 4.74
N LYS A 216 -74.28 17.58 5.14
CA LYS A 216 -75.25 18.16 4.20
C LYS A 216 -74.64 19.40 3.54
N THR A 217 -74.62 19.45 2.22
CA THR A 217 -73.95 20.54 1.48
C THR A 217 -74.90 21.55 0.84
N ASP A 218 -76.15 21.15 0.59
CA ASP A 218 -77.16 22.00 -0.04
C ASP A 218 -78.00 22.79 0.98
N SER A 219 -78.60 23.89 0.53
CA SER A 219 -79.37 24.83 1.35
C SER A 219 -80.86 24.50 1.50
N THR A 220 -81.32 23.38 0.94
CA THR A 220 -82.73 23.01 1.02
C THR A 220 -83.08 22.41 2.39
N THR A 221 -84.37 22.40 2.73
CA THR A 221 -84.89 21.75 3.94
C THR A 221 -85.02 20.23 3.80
N ASN A 222 -84.71 19.67 2.62
CA ASN A 222 -84.73 18.23 2.39
C ASN A 222 -83.72 17.54 3.31
N ALA A 223 -84.19 16.58 4.10
CA ALA A 223 -83.36 15.89 5.09
C ALA A 223 -82.43 14.86 4.45
N VAL A 224 -81.18 14.83 4.91
CA VAL A 224 -80.31 13.67 4.83
C VAL A 224 -80.50 12.91 6.14
N ILE A 225 -81.09 11.71 6.06
CA ILE A 225 -81.41 10.90 7.24
C ILE A 225 -80.34 9.82 7.36
N VAL A 226 -79.60 9.82 8.46
CA VAL A 226 -78.59 8.80 8.74
C VAL A 226 -79.19 7.73 9.63
N VAL A 227 -79.04 6.46 9.27
CA VAL A 227 -79.57 5.31 10.02
C VAL A 227 -78.50 4.24 10.20
N GLY A 228 -78.59 3.48 11.30
CA GLY A 228 -77.80 2.27 11.48
C GLY A 228 -78.32 1.09 10.63
N GLN A 229 -77.42 0.20 10.20
CA GLN A 229 -77.84 -1.09 9.63
C GLN A 229 -78.47 -1.99 10.69
N ASN A 230 -79.36 -2.88 10.26
CA ASN A 230 -79.99 -3.90 11.12
C ASN A 230 -80.58 -3.32 12.42
N ASN A 231 -81.12 -2.10 12.35
CA ASN A 231 -81.70 -1.38 13.49
C ASN A 231 -80.71 -1.08 14.63
N THR A 232 -79.40 -0.99 14.35
CA THR A 232 -78.43 -0.43 15.30
C THR A 232 -78.76 1.03 15.61
N THR A 233 -78.52 1.44 16.86
CA THR A 233 -78.88 2.78 17.33
C THR A 233 -77.70 3.74 17.24
N ILE A 234 -78.02 5.03 17.12
CA ILE A 234 -77.09 6.15 17.11
C ILE A 234 -77.37 6.96 18.39
N ASN A 235 -76.51 6.88 19.41
CA ASN A 235 -76.77 7.41 20.76
C ASN A 235 -78.12 6.94 21.36
N GLY A 236 -78.58 5.73 21.02
CA GLY A 236 -79.87 5.20 21.45
C GLY A 236 -81.05 5.54 20.54
N ASP A 237 -80.89 6.46 19.58
CA ASP A 237 -81.91 6.81 18.59
C ASP A 237 -81.84 5.92 17.34
N ALA A 238 -82.98 5.74 16.67
CA ALA A 238 -83.04 4.94 15.43
C ALA A 238 -82.42 5.64 14.20
N SER A 239 -82.29 6.97 14.25
CA SER A 239 -81.78 7.78 13.14
C SER A 239 -81.27 9.13 13.62
N TYR A 240 -80.37 9.73 12.84
CA TYR A 240 -79.92 11.12 13.00
C TYR A 240 -80.26 11.94 11.75
N VAL A 241 -80.70 13.19 11.91
CA VAL A 241 -81.20 14.02 10.79
C VAL A 241 -80.31 15.23 10.57
N LEU A 242 -79.82 15.38 9.34
CA LEU A 242 -79.15 16.57 8.84
C LEU A 242 -80.07 17.30 7.85
N ASN A 243 -80.64 18.43 8.25
CA ASN A 243 -81.57 19.23 7.43
C ASN A 243 -81.13 20.71 7.27
N ILE A 244 -79.98 21.08 7.83
CA ILE A 244 -79.39 22.42 7.74
C ILE A 244 -78.14 22.35 6.85
N GLN A 245 -77.96 23.35 5.99
CA GLN A 245 -76.76 23.45 5.16
C GLN A 245 -75.50 23.45 6.02
N ASN A 246 -74.46 22.79 5.53
CA ASN A 246 -73.14 22.69 6.14
C ASN A 246 -73.07 21.94 7.47
N ALA A 247 -74.21 21.51 8.03
CA ALA A 247 -74.23 20.62 9.17
C ALA A 247 -73.50 19.31 8.81
N SER A 248 -72.63 18.87 9.71
CA SER A 248 -71.87 17.63 9.58
C SER A 248 -71.83 16.91 10.92
N GLN A 249 -71.81 15.60 10.88
CA GLN A 249 -71.71 14.77 12.06
C GLN A 249 -70.78 13.58 11.81
N ASP A 250 -69.94 13.30 12.80
CA ASP A 250 -69.15 12.07 12.87
C ASP A 250 -69.93 10.98 13.60
N PHE A 251 -69.86 9.79 13.04
CA PHE A 251 -70.47 8.58 13.58
C PHE A 251 -69.36 7.57 13.84
N MET A 252 -69.18 7.16 15.10
CA MET A 252 -68.16 6.20 15.51
C MET A 252 -68.78 4.96 16.13
N GLY A 253 -68.42 3.80 15.61
CA GLY A 253 -68.82 2.51 16.17
C GLY A 253 -67.91 2.09 17.32
N ASP A 254 -68.49 1.68 18.44
CA ASP A 254 -67.76 1.04 19.56
C ASP A 254 -67.74 -0.51 19.45
N GLY A 255 -68.31 -1.05 18.37
CA GLY A 255 -68.52 -2.48 18.15
C GLY A 255 -69.93 -2.97 18.47
N THR A 256 -70.77 -2.14 19.10
CA THR A 256 -72.17 -2.47 19.46
C THR A 256 -73.15 -1.36 19.07
N ASN A 257 -72.80 -0.09 19.31
CA ASN A 257 -73.62 1.09 19.02
C ASN A 257 -72.83 2.14 18.25
N TRP A 258 -73.57 3.04 17.59
CA TRP A 258 -73.01 4.24 16.98
C TRP A 258 -73.07 5.41 17.94
N HIS A 259 -71.97 6.16 18.01
CA HIS A 259 -71.86 7.36 18.83
C HIS A 259 -71.69 8.60 17.96
N LEU A 260 -72.35 9.68 18.38
CA LEU A 260 -72.09 11.01 17.85
C LEU A 260 -70.88 11.59 18.61
N ILE A 261 -69.86 12.02 17.88
CA ILE A 261 -68.62 12.62 18.40
C ILE A 261 -68.30 13.96 17.74
#